data_AF-A0A4S4CDW1-F1
#
_entry.id   AF-A0A4S4CDW1-F1
#
_cell.length_a   1.000
_cell.length_b   1.000
_cell.length_c   1.000
_cell.angle_alpha   90.00
_cell.angle_beta   90.00
_cell.angle_gamma   90.00
#
_symmetry.space_group_name_H-M   'P 1'
#
loop_
_entity.id
_entity.type
_entity.pdbx_description
1 polymer ?
#
loop_
_entity_poly.entity_id
_entity_poly.type
_entity_poly.pdbx_seq_one_letter_code
_entity_poly.pdbx_strand_id
1 'polypeptide(L)'
;MIGFRPVSLVIGNCVYHVAAQGNYSYQKPTRNGELEQYTQAIYHARELAMDRMQAEAINDGATGIIGVKFTEQARHWDKQVFEFLAAGTSVTQVDTPATAPAMAPVGITISLDDR
;
A
#
# COMPACT_ATOMS: atom_id res chain seq x y z
N MET A 1 4.27 -31.73 -7.01
CA MET A 1 3.61 -30.91 -5.98
C MET A 1 4.06 -29.49 -6.22
N ILE A 2 3.13 -28.56 -6.46
CA ILE A 2 3.46 -27.14 -6.64
C ILE A 2 3.70 -26.50 -5.27
N GLY A 3 4.84 -25.85 -5.09
CA GLY A 3 5.19 -25.11 -3.87
C GLY A 3 5.30 -23.61 -4.17
N PHE A 4 5.25 -22.78 -3.13
CA PHE A 4 5.53 -21.35 -3.23
C PHE A 4 6.76 -21.01 -2.37
N ARG A 5 7.63 -20.14 -2.87
CA ARG A 5 8.75 -19.58 -2.11
C ARG A 5 8.59 -18.06 -1.95
N PRO A 6 9.00 -17.47 -0.82
CA PRO A 6 9.07 -16.02 -0.68
C PRO A 6 10.13 -15.41 -1.60
N VAL A 7 9.88 -14.18 -2.04
CA VAL A 7 10.78 -13.39 -2.88
C VAL A 7 11.26 -12.15 -2.12
N SER A 8 10.32 -11.28 -1.69
CA SER A 8 10.63 -10.02 -1.00
C SER A 8 9.48 -9.56 -0.09
N LEU A 9 9.77 -8.60 0.78
CA LEU A 9 8.75 -7.78 1.43
C LEU A 9 8.36 -6.67 0.45
N VAL A 10 7.06 -6.51 0.18
CA VAL A 10 6.55 -5.48 -0.71
C VAL A 10 5.63 -4.54 0.04
N ILE A 11 5.72 -3.24 -0.28
CA ILE A 11 5.00 -2.17 0.41
C ILE A 11 4.44 -1.17 -0.60
N GLY A 12 3.17 -0.82 -0.42
CA GLY A 12 2.54 0.29 -1.11
C GLY A 12 2.00 1.32 -0.12
N ASN A 13 2.34 2.59 -0.33
CA ASN A 13 1.80 3.71 0.45
C ASN A 13 1.10 4.73 -0.47
N CYS A 14 -0.02 5.26 0.00
CA CYS A 14 -0.67 6.44 -0.56
C CYS A 14 -1.09 7.39 0.57
N VAL A 15 -0.67 8.65 0.47
CA VAL A 15 -1.14 9.72 1.35
C VAL A 15 -2.00 10.67 0.53
N TYR A 16 -3.22 10.89 0.98
CA TYR A 16 -4.17 11.76 0.30
C TYR A 16 -4.58 12.93 1.19
N HIS A 17 -4.53 14.13 0.63
CA HIS A 17 -4.95 15.36 1.30
C HIS A 17 -6.26 15.88 0.71
N VAL A 18 -7.29 15.96 1.55
CA VAL A 18 -8.59 16.52 1.22
C VAL A 18 -8.58 18.00 1.58
N ALA A 19 -8.22 18.87 0.64
CA ALA A 19 -8.40 20.30 0.87
C ALA A 19 -9.91 20.59 1.00
N ALA A 20 -10.36 21.03 2.18
CA ALA A 20 -11.60 21.79 2.23
C ALA A 20 -11.33 23.06 1.41
N GLN A 21 -11.90 23.15 0.21
CA GLN A 21 -11.85 24.36 -0.58
C GLN A 21 -12.47 25.49 0.25
N GLY A 22 -11.60 26.28 0.88
CA GLY A 22 -11.97 27.56 1.44
C GLY A 22 -12.41 28.49 0.32
N ASN A 23 -13.56 29.13 0.54
CA ASN A 23 -14.04 30.33 -0.16
C ASN A 23 -14.76 30.15 -1.51
N TYR A 24 -15.69 29.20 -1.61
CA TYR A 24 -16.85 29.40 -2.47
C TYR A 24 -18.13 29.53 -1.64
N SER A 25 -18.80 30.66 -1.85
CA SER A 25 -20.21 30.92 -1.53
C SER A 25 -20.53 31.51 -0.16
N TYR A 26 -20.32 32.83 -0.08
CA TYR A 26 -21.18 33.79 0.65
C TYR A 26 -22.63 33.84 0.10
N GLN A 27 -23.05 32.83 -0.68
CA GLN A 27 -24.37 32.68 -1.29
C GLN A 27 -24.80 31.23 -1.08
N LYS A 28 -25.56 30.98 0.00
CA LYS A 28 -26.22 29.68 0.20
C LYS A 28 -27.02 29.32 -1.05
N PRO A 29 -27.01 28.05 -1.46
CA PRO A 29 -28.20 27.27 -1.14
C PRO A 29 -27.87 25.89 -0.58
N THR A 30 -28.85 25.41 0.18
CA THR A 30 -29.18 24.06 0.64
C THR A 30 -28.94 22.98 -0.41
N ARG A 31 -27.68 22.67 -0.71
CA ARG A 31 -27.32 21.50 -1.51
C ARG A 31 -26.31 20.68 -0.72
N ASN A 32 -26.82 19.65 -0.06
CA ASN A 32 -26.04 18.48 0.34
C ASN A 32 -25.56 17.80 -0.95
N GLY A 33 -24.59 18.41 -1.63
CA GLY A 33 -23.83 17.74 -2.68
C GLY A 33 -22.98 16.72 -1.96
N GLU A 34 -23.36 15.46 -2.08
CA GLU A 34 -22.75 14.38 -1.33
C GLU A 34 -21.23 14.38 -1.50
N LEU A 35 -20.59 13.94 -0.42
CA LEU A 35 -19.22 13.47 -0.27
C LEU A 35 -18.81 12.40 -1.31
N GLU A 36 -19.40 12.32 -2.51
CA GLU A 36 -19.04 11.33 -3.53
C GLU A 36 -17.59 11.52 -4.00
N GLN A 37 -17.13 12.74 -4.27
CA GLN A 37 -15.72 12.97 -4.59
C GLN A 37 -14.77 12.57 -3.45
N TYR A 38 -15.23 12.73 -2.20
CA TYR A 38 -14.45 12.37 -1.02
C TYR A 38 -14.31 10.84 -0.88
N THR A 39 -15.42 10.13 -1.00
CA THR A 39 -15.46 8.67 -0.93
C THR A 39 -14.74 8.02 -2.11
N GLN A 40 -14.91 8.54 -3.33
CA GLN A 40 -14.21 8.05 -4.52
C GLN A 40 -12.70 8.29 -4.44
N ALA A 41 -12.26 9.44 -3.91
CA ALA A 41 -10.85 9.72 -3.71
C ALA A 41 -10.18 8.75 -2.71
N ILE A 42 -10.89 8.38 -1.64
CA ILE A 42 -10.43 7.38 -0.67
C ILE A 42 -10.30 6.00 -1.31
N TYR A 43 -11.31 5.55 -2.05
CA TYR A 43 -11.23 4.27 -2.77
C TYR A 43 -10.07 4.25 -3.76
N HIS A 44 -9.89 5.33 -4.53
CA HIS A 44 -8.78 5.45 -5.46
C HIS A 44 -7.41 5.46 -4.76
N ALA A 45 -7.28 6.13 -3.62
CA ALA A 45 -6.04 6.14 -2.84
C ALA A 45 -5.67 4.73 -2.32
N ARG A 46 -6.69 3.96 -1.90
CA ARG A 46 -6.53 2.56 -1.50
C ARG A 46 -6.09 1.67 -2.66
N GLU A 47 -6.73 1.79 -3.81
CA GLU A 47 -6.35 1.08 -5.03
C GLU A 47 -4.91 1.42 -5.42
N LEU A 48 -4.55 2.70 -5.42
CA LEU A 48 -3.20 3.14 -5.76
C LEU A 48 -2.12 2.58 -4.81
N ALA A 49 -2.41 2.47 -3.51
CA ALA A 49 -1.49 1.84 -2.57
C ALA A 49 -1.30 0.35 -2.90
N MET A 50 -2.39 -0.38 -3.19
CA MET A 50 -2.32 -1.80 -3.57
C MET A 50 -1.64 -2.01 -4.93
N ASP A 51 -1.85 -1.13 -5.89
CA ASP A 51 -1.22 -1.16 -7.21
C ASP A 51 0.29 -0.95 -7.12
N ARG A 52 0.74 -0.02 -6.26
CA ARG A 52 2.17 0.19 -6.02
C ARG A 52 2.84 -1.03 -5.41
N MET A 53 2.18 -1.66 -4.44
CA MET A 53 2.65 -2.92 -3.83
C MET A 53 2.72 -4.06 -4.86
N GLN A 54 1.73 -4.15 -5.75
CA GLN A 54 1.72 -5.14 -6.83
C GLN A 54 2.82 -4.87 -7.87
N ALA A 55 3.02 -3.61 -8.25
CA ALA A 55 4.08 -3.23 -9.18
C ALA A 55 5.47 -3.60 -8.65
N GLU A 56 5.72 -3.41 -7.34
CA GLU A 56 6.95 -3.86 -6.69
C GLU A 56 7.10 -5.38 -6.77
N ALA A 57 6.06 -6.14 -6.43
CA ALA A 57 6.09 -7.61 -6.51
C ALA A 57 6.35 -8.13 -7.94
N ILE A 58 5.74 -7.48 -8.95
CA ILE A 58 5.95 -7.81 -10.37
C ILE A 58 7.39 -7.54 -10.78
N ASN A 59 7.97 -6.41 -10.36
CA ASN A 59 9.36 -6.06 -10.65
C ASN A 59 10.35 -7.08 -10.06
N ASP A 60 10.00 -7.69 -8.92
CA ASP A 60 10.79 -8.74 -8.28
C ASP A 60 10.56 -10.15 -8.88
N GLY A 61 9.70 -10.27 -9.90
CA GLY A 61 9.39 -11.54 -10.56
C GLY A 61 8.49 -12.46 -9.73
N ALA A 62 7.74 -11.92 -8.78
CA ALA A 62 6.77 -12.68 -8.01
C ALA A 62 5.50 -13.00 -8.82
N THR A 63 4.87 -14.12 -8.52
CA THR A 63 3.60 -14.57 -9.12
C THR A 63 2.40 -14.33 -8.19
N GLY A 64 2.64 -13.85 -6.97
CA GLY A 64 1.59 -13.53 -6.01
C GLY A 64 2.12 -12.79 -4.78
N ILE A 65 1.20 -12.32 -3.94
CA ILE A 65 1.49 -11.70 -2.64
C ILE A 65 0.61 -12.37 -1.59
N ILE A 66 1.20 -12.78 -0.47
CA ILE A 66 0.51 -13.41 0.65
C ILE A 66 0.69 -12.61 1.94
N GLY A 67 -0.18 -12.88 2.92
CA GLY A 67 -0.08 -12.26 4.24
C GLY A 67 -0.28 -10.75 4.24
N VAL A 68 -1.01 -10.22 3.25
CA VAL A 68 -1.22 -8.78 3.10
C VAL A 68 -1.88 -8.20 4.33
N LYS A 69 -1.25 -7.18 4.90
CA LYS A 69 -1.80 -6.31 5.93
C LYS A 69 -2.06 -4.95 5.31
N PHE A 70 -3.31 -4.49 5.45
CA PHE A 70 -3.74 -3.19 4.97
C PHE A 70 -4.15 -2.34 6.17
N THR A 71 -3.58 -1.14 6.27
CA THR A 71 -3.88 -0.19 7.35
C THR A 71 -4.28 1.14 6.75
N GLU A 72 -5.38 1.69 7.26
CA GLU A 72 -5.83 3.04 6.99
C GLU A 72 -5.65 3.86 8.27
N GLN A 73 -4.97 5.01 8.18
CA GLN A 73 -4.80 5.93 9.30
C GLN A 73 -5.26 7.33 8.90
N ALA A 74 -6.29 7.81 9.59
CA ALA A 74 -6.65 9.22 9.58
C ALA A 74 -5.75 9.97 10.56
N ARG A 75 -4.88 10.86 10.07
CA ARG A 75 -4.00 11.67 10.91
C ARG A 75 -4.79 12.88 11.42
N HIS A 76 -5.41 12.74 12.60
CA HIS A 76 -6.34 13.72 13.18
C HIS A 76 -5.73 15.08 13.59
N TRP A 77 -4.41 15.28 13.46
CA TRP A 77 -3.76 16.55 13.81
C TRP A 77 -4.03 17.65 12.77
N ASP A 78 -4.42 17.27 11.56
CA ASP A 78 -4.98 18.17 10.55
C ASP A 78 -6.11 17.40 9.84
N LYS A 79 -7.34 17.91 9.84
CA LYS A 79 -8.59 17.16 9.60
C LYS A 79 -8.79 16.62 8.17
N GLN A 80 -7.72 16.41 7.42
CA GLN A 80 -7.74 16.34 5.97
C GLN A 80 -6.75 15.34 5.36
N VAL A 81 -5.98 14.56 6.14
CA VAL A 81 -5.00 13.61 5.58
C VAL A 81 -5.32 12.16 5.95
N PHE A 82 -5.44 11.33 4.91
CA PHE A 82 -5.58 9.88 5.01
C PHE A 82 -4.32 9.21 4.49
N GLU A 83 -3.79 8.27 5.26
CA GLU A 83 -2.69 7.40 4.87
C GLU A 83 -3.18 5.96 4.69
N PHE A 84 -2.83 5.36 3.56
CA PHE A 84 -3.12 3.96 3.23
C PHE A 84 -1.80 3.22 3.05
N LEU A 85 -1.57 2.23 3.91
CA LEU A 85 -0.39 1.37 3.87
C LEU A 85 -0.79 -0.08 3.60
N ALA A 86 -0.28 -0.65 2.52
CA ALA A 86 -0.37 -2.06 2.19
C ALA A 86 1.01 -2.69 2.31
N ALA A 87 1.14 -3.81 3.02
CA ALA A 87 2.39 -4.55 3.14
C ALA A 87 2.13 -6.06 3.07
N GLY A 88 2.99 -6.80 2.38
CA GLY A 88 2.87 -8.26 2.25
C GLY A 88 4.18 -8.92 1.84
N THR A 89 4.14 -10.24 1.71
CA THR A 89 5.28 -11.02 1.23
C THR A 89 4.99 -11.49 -0.19
N SER A 90 5.83 -11.10 -1.14
CA SER A 90 5.76 -11.55 -2.52
C SER A 90 6.26 -13.00 -2.61
N VAL A 91 5.62 -13.81 -3.46
CA VAL A 91 5.92 -15.25 -3.62
C VAL A 91 5.97 -15.65 -5.08
N THR A 92 6.76 -16.67 -5.39
CA THR A 92 6.78 -17.31 -6.71
C THR A 92 6.56 -18.81 -6.60
N GLN A 93 5.91 -19.40 -7.60
CA GLN A 93 5.76 -20.84 -7.72
C GLN A 93 7.13 -21.50 -7.95
N VAL A 94 7.29 -22.71 -7.40
CA VAL A 94 8.45 -23.58 -7.58
C VAL A 94 7.97 -24.97 -7.97
N ASP A 95 8.44 -25.47 -9.12
CA ASP A 95 8.03 -26.77 -9.67
C ASP A 95 8.83 -27.95 -9.09
N THR A 96 10.00 -27.65 -8.52
CA THR A 96 10.83 -28.60 -7.76
C THR A 96 10.91 -28.08 -6.33
N PRO A 97 10.93 -28.94 -5.28
CA PRO A 97 11.32 -28.52 -3.94
C PRO A 97 12.78 -28.06 -3.99
N ALA A 98 12.97 -26.81 -4.40
CA ALA A 98 14.28 -26.19 -4.53
C ALA A 98 14.76 -25.83 -3.12
N THR A 99 16.00 -26.20 -2.83
CA THR A 99 16.81 -25.53 -1.80
C THR A 99 16.63 -24.02 -1.98
N ALA A 100 16.16 -23.34 -0.93
CA ALA A 100 15.82 -21.93 -1.01
C ALA A 100 17.01 -21.14 -1.60
N PRO A 101 16.86 -20.48 -2.77
CA PRO A 101 17.92 -19.61 -3.28
C PRO A 101 18.12 -18.47 -2.28
N ALA A 102 19.37 -18.02 -2.13
CA ALA A 102 19.68 -16.88 -1.28
C ALA A 102 18.84 -15.68 -1.74
N MET A 103 18.17 -15.02 -0.80
CA MET A 103 17.48 -13.74 -1.05
C MET A 103 18.49 -12.80 -1.70
N ALA A 104 18.07 -12.05 -2.73
CA ALA A 104 18.95 -11.08 -3.37
C ALA A 104 19.57 -10.18 -2.29
N PRO A 105 20.87 -9.86 -2.38
CA PRO A 105 21.55 -9.11 -1.33
C PRO A 105 20.82 -7.79 -1.09
N VAL A 106 20.29 -7.63 0.12
CA VAL A 106 19.68 -6.36 0.54
C VAL A 106 20.82 -5.36 0.65
N GLY A 107 20.74 -4.26 -0.11
CA GLY A 107 21.84 -3.30 -0.21
C GLY A 107 22.25 -2.68 1.13
N ILE A 108 21.34 -2.59 2.10
CA ILE A 108 21.60 -2.07 3.44
C ILE A 108 21.21 -3.13 4.48
N THR A 109 22.19 -3.65 5.22
CA THR A 109 21.97 -4.52 6.38
C THR A 109 22.27 -3.72 7.65
N ILE A 110 21.27 -3.55 8.51
CA ILE A 110 21.45 -3.01 9.86
C ILE A 110 21.59 -4.21 10.81
N SER A 111 22.75 -4.40 11.43
CA SER A 111 22.91 -5.42 12.48
C SER A 111 22.10 -5.01 13.72
N LEU A 112 21.45 -5.99 14.35
CA LEU A 112 20.68 -5.82 15.58
C LEU A 112 21.48 -6.19 16.83
N ASP A 113 22.77 -6.51 16.70
CA ASP A 113 23.63 -7.09 17.75
C ASP A 113 24.13 -6.07 18.79
N ASP A 114 23.41 -4.97 19.02
CA ASP A 114 23.81 -3.88 19.92
C ASP A 114 23.09 -3.94 21.29
N ARG A 115 22.95 -5.16 21.84
CA ARG A 115 22.45 -5.41 23.20
C ARG A 115 23.44 -6.21 24.03
#